data_AF-A0A4Z0A2H2-F1
#
_entry.id   AF-A0A4Z0A2H2-F1
#
_cell.length_a   1.000
_cell.length_b   1.000
_cell.length_c   1.000
_cell.angle_alpha   90.00
_cell.angle_beta   90.00
_cell.angle_gamma   90.00
#
_symmetry.space_group_name_H-M   'P 1'
#
loop_
_entity.id
_entity.type
_entity.pdbx_description
1 polymer ?
#
loop_
_entity_poly.entity_id
_entity_poly.type
_entity_poly.pdbx_seq_one_letter_code
_entity_poly.pdbx_strand_id
1 'polypeptide(L)'
;MEIPNLRECSGSQLQITSSGFQFLLHTPHAQLWELLLQYLHMAEERQMDLVEVLSFLFMLSTMELGRDYSTESLSETQKAMLEDLRDYGLIWQRKASSRRFSPTRLATTLTSSLPPLPTATGEGTNGQAQGFIILETNYKVYAYTSSFMMR
;
A
#
# COMPACT_ATOMS: atom_id res chain seq x y z
N MET A 1 -17.81 12.84 -6.27
CA MET A 1 -17.45 11.60 -5.56
C MET A 1 -16.07 11.87 -5.01
N GLU A 2 -15.97 12.27 -3.73
CA GLU A 2 -14.70 12.70 -3.14
C GLU A 2 -13.84 11.48 -2.82
N ILE A 3 -12.68 11.36 -3.49
CA ILE A 3 -11.65 10.40 -3.11
C ILE A 3 -10.97 11.00 -1.86
N PRO A 4 -10.97 10.32 -0.70
CA PRO A 4 -10.68 10.93 0.60
C PRO A 4 -9.28 11.57 0.75
N ASN A 5 -8.39 11.40 -0.24
CA ASN A 5 -7.04 11.95 -0.25
C ASN A 5 -6.74 12.94 -1.39
N LEU A 6 -7.70 13.20 -2.29
CA LEU A 6 -7.51 14.03 -3.47
C LEU A 6 -8.67 15.01 -3.63
N ARG A 7 -8.33 16.30 -3.79
CA ARG A 7 -9.31 17.35 -4.07
C ARG A 7 -9.31 17.63 -5.58
N GLU A 8 -10.48 17.54 -6.21
CA GLU A 8 -10.66 17.98 -7.59
C GLU A 8 -10.81 19.52 -7.63
N CYS A 9 -9.75 20.22 -8.02
CA CYS A 9 -9.84 21.63 -8.43
C CYS A 9 -10.14 21.71 -9.92
N SER A 10 -11.12 22.52 -10.30
CA SER A 10 -11.58 22.74 -11.68
C SER A 10 -10.41 23.19 -12.57
N GLY A 11 -9.86 22.26 -13.34
CA GLY A 11 -8.69 22.46 -14.21
C GLY A 11 -7.59 21.41 -14.00
N SER A 12 -7.92 20.12 -14.20
CA SER A 12 -6.99 19.00 -14.47
C SER A 12 -5.65 18.96 -13.73
N GLN A 13 -5.59 19.36 -12.46
CA GLN A 13 -4.41 19.16 -11.64
C GLN A 13 -4.84 18.61 -10.28
N LEU A 14 -4.69 17.29 -10.13
CA LEU A 14 -4.88 16.61 -8.86
C LEU A 14 -3.89 17.18 -7.85
N GLN A 15 -4.39 17.82 -6.80
CA GLN A 15 -3.57 18.37 -5.72
C GLN A 15 -3.62 17.43 -4.52
N ILE A 16 -2.43 17.09 -4.01
CA ILE A 16 -2.26 16.33 -2.78
C ILE A 16 -2.87 17.12 -1.61
N THR A 17 -3.73 16.47 -0.85
CA THR A 17 -4.36 17.06 0.34
C THR A 17 -3.40 17.05 1.52
N SER A 18 -3.71 17.80 2.57
CA SER A 18 -2.97 17.72 3.83
C SER A 18 -2.98 16.29 4.41
N SER A 19 -4.08 15.55 4.22
CA SER A 19 -4.17 14.12 4.56
C SER A 19 -3.19 13.28 3.74
N GLY A 20 -3.11 13.52 2.42
CA GLY A 20 -2.13 12.87 1.55
C GLY A 20 -0.68 13.14 1.95
N PHE A 21 -0.35 14.35 2.41
CA PHE A 21 0.98 14.63 2.94
C PHE A 21 1.25 13.89 4.26
N GLN A 22 0.28 13.82 5.17
CA GLN A 22 0.39 13.03 6.39
C GLN A 22 0.58 11.54 6.09
N PHE A 23 -0.14 11.01 5.11
CA PHE A 23 0.05 9.64 4.62
C PHE A 23 1.49 9.38 4.17
N LEU A 24 2.12 10.30 3.44
CA LEU A 24 3.53 10.17 3.05
C LEU A 24 4.49 10.14 4.26
N LEU A 25 4.09 10.71 5.40
CA LEU A 25 4.87 10.67 6.64
C LEU A 25 4.74 9.33 7.39
N HIS A 26 3.72 8.54 7.11
CA HIS A 26 3.48 7.28 7.78
C HIS A 26 4.56 6.25 7.46
N THR A 27 4.74 5.27 8.36
CA THR A 27 5.61 4.14 8.06
C THR A 27 5.07 3.35 6.87
N PRO A 28 5.91 2.66 6.09
CA PRO A 28 5.44 1.86 4.95
C PRO A 28 4.33 0.85 5.32
N HIS A 29 4.40 0.30 6.53
CA HIS A 29 3.36 -0.59 7.05
C HIS A 29 2.03 0.14 7.29
N ALA A 30 2.06 1.33 7.90
CA ALA A 30 0.85 2.12 8.13
C ALA A 30 0.22 2.62 6.82
N GLN A 31 1.05 3.04 5.85
CA GLN A 31 0.61 3.39 4.50
C GLN A 31 -0.11 2.22 3.82
N LEU A 32 0.47 1.02 3.92
CA LEU A 32 -0.13 -0.18 3.32
C LEU A 32 -1.47 -0.54 3.96
N TRP A 33 -1.58 -0.39 5.29
CA TRP A 33 -2.81 -0.67 6.01
C TRP A 33 -3.93 0.33 5.64
N GLU A 34 -3.62 1.61 5.55
CA GLU A 34 -4.58 2.62 5.09
C GLU A 34 -5.03 2.37 3.65
N LEU A 35 -4.10 2.02 2.76
CA LEU A 35 -4.43 1.62 1.39
C LEU A 35 -5.38 0.42 1.36
N LEU A 36 -5.14 -0.57 2.23
CA LEU A 36 -5.98 -1.75 2.32
C LEU A 36 -7.38 -1.44 2.86
N LEU A 37 -7.48 -0.61 3.89
CA LEU A 37 -8.77 -0.16 4.41
C LEU A 37 -9.55 0.62 3.34
N GLN A 38 -8.87 1.51 2.61
CA GLN A 38 -9.48 2.25 1.52
C GLN A 38 -9.95 1.30 0.41
N TYR A 39 -9.17 0.27 0.10
CA TYR A 39 -9.54 -0.76 -0.86
C TYR A 39 -10.81 -1.50 -0.45
N LEU A 40 -10.96 -1.86 0.83
CA LEU A 40 -12.17 -2.52 1.33
C LEU A 40 -13.43 -1.64 1.16
N HIS A 41 -13.32 -0.33 1.42
CA HIS A 41 -14.43 0.60 1.17
C HIS A 41 -14.77 0.67 -0.33
N MET A 42 -13.77 0.73 -1.20
CA MET A 42 -14.00 0.74 -2.65
C MET A 42 -14.56 -0.59 -3.16
N ALA A 43 -14.16 -1.71 -2.56
CA ALA A 43 -14.70 -3.03 -2.89
C ALA A 43 -16.19 -3.13 -2.57
N GLU A 44 -16.62 -2.56 -1.43
CA GLU A 44 -18.03 -2.44 -1.06
C GLU A 44 -18.82 -1.58 -2.05
N GLU A 45 -18.29 -0.42 -2.46
CA GLU A 45 -18.89 0.44 -3.48
C GLU A 45 -19.03 -0.26 -4.85
N ARG A 46 -18.06 -1.11 -5.20
CA ARG A 46 -18.05 -1.93 -6.43
C ARG A 46 -18.92 -3.19 -6.32
N GLN A 47 -19.60 -3.42 -5.20
CA GLN A 47 -20.40 -4.62 -4.91
C GLN A 47 -19.59 -5.93 -5.02
N MET A 48 -18.30 -5.88 -4.67
CA MET A 48 -17.46 -7.08 -4.57
C MET A 48 -17.83 -7.88 -3.31
N ASP A 49 -17.69 -9.20 -3.36
CA ASP A 49 -17.88 -10.04 -2.17
C ASP A 49 -16.74 -9.81 -1.17
N LEU A 50 -17.05 -9.10 -0.09
CA LEU A 50 -16.11 -8.77 0.98
C LEU A 50 -15.52 -10.02 1.65
N VAL A 51 -16.26 -11.13 1.71
CA VAL A 51 -15.78 -12.38 2.28
C VAL A 51 -14.67 -12.96 1.39
N GLU A 52 -14.85 -12.93 0.08
CA GLU A 52 -13.81 -13.36 -0.87
C GLU A 52 -12.58 -12.46 -0.83
N VAL A 53 -12.78 -11.14 -0.70
CA VAL A 53 -11.69 -10.15 -0.59
C VAL A 53 -10.87 -10.40 0.67
N LEU A 54 -11.51 -10.51 1.83
CA LEU A 54 -10.82 -10.77 3.11
C LEU A 54 -10.14 -12.14 3.09
N SER A 55 -10.81 -13.17 2.57
CA SER A 55 -10.22 -14.51 2.40
C SER A 55 -8.95 -14.46 1.55
N PHE A 56 -8.96 -13.70 0.46
CA PHE A 56 -7.78 -13.54 -0.38
C PHE A 56 -6.64 -12.78 0.32
N LEU A 57 -6.94 -11.77 1.13
CA LEU A 57 -5.93 -11.05 1.92
C LEU A 57 -5.27 -11.95 2.96
N PHE A 58 -6.04 -12.77 3.67
CA PHE A 58 -5.50 -13.75 4.61
C PHE A 58 -4.70 -14.84 3.90
N MET A 59 -5.17 -15.28 2.73
CA MET A 59 -4.40 -16.22 1.91
C MET A 59 -3.05 -15.60 1.52
N LEU A 60 -3.06 -14.39 0.95
CA LEU A 60 -1.87 -13.67 0.50
C LEU A 60 -0.86 -13.47 1.64
N SER A 61 -1.36 -13.17 2.84
CA SER A 61 -0.52 -12.94 4.01
C SER A 61 0.20 -14.19 4.53
N THR A 62 -0.31 -15.38 4.19
CA THR A 62 0.30 -16.67 4.53
C THR A 62 1.12 -17.27 3.37
N MET A 63 1.20 -16.58 2.23
CA MET A 63 2.01 -17.02 1.10
C MET A 63 3.51 -16.81 1.33
N GLU A 64 4.32 -17.68 0.73
CA GLU A 64 5.77 -17.62 0.82
C GLU A 64 6.35 -16.76 -0.30
N LEU A 65 7.24 -15.84 0.07
CA LEU A 65 8.00 -15.03 -0.87
C LEU A 65 8.81 -15.92 -1.82
N GLY A 66 8.73 -15.64 -3.13
CA GLY A 66 9.48 -16.37 -4.16
C GLY A 66 8.83 -17.67 -4.63
N ARG A 67 7.65 -18.03 -4.11
CA ARG A 67 6.82 -19.09 -4.70
C ARG A 67 5.81 -18.52 -5.69
N ASP A 68 5.58 -19.30 -6.74
CA ASP A 68 4.57 -19.01 -7.76
C ASP A 68 3.29 -19.80 -7.48
N TYR A 69 2.16 -19.08 -7.44
CA TYR A 69 0.82 -19.61 -7.21
C TYR A 69 -0.02 -19.53 -8.49
N SER A 70 -0.96 -20.46 -8.68
CA SER A 70 -1.84 -20.50 -9.85
C SER A 70 -3.05 -19.57 -9.68
N THR A 71 -3.47 -18.90 -10.76
CA THR A 71 -4.69 -18.07 -10.79
C THR A 71 -5.94 -18.85 -11.21
N GLU A 72 -5.81 -20.15 -11.51
CA GLU A 72 -6.89 -20.96 -12.09
C GLU A 72 -8.03 -21.24 -11.09
N SER A 73 -7.70 -21.38 -9.80
CA SER A 73 -8.66 -21.63 -8.72
C SER A 73 -9.29 -20.36 -8.13
N LEU A 74 -8.94 -19.18 -8.66
CA LEU A 74 -9.42 -17.91 -8.14
C LEU A 74 -10.82 -17.57 -8.68
N SER A 75 -11.67 -17.05 -7.81
CA SER A 75 -12.98 -16.49 -8.20
C SER A 75 -12.82 -15.25 -9.08
N GLU A 76 -13.92 -14.78 -9.67
CA GLU A 76 -13.91 -13.53 -10.46
C GLU A 76 -13.54 -12.32 -9.60
N THR A 77 -14.07 -12.25 -8.37
CA THR A 77 -13.71 -11.21 -7.38
C THR A 77 -12.22 -11.23 -7.06
N GLN A 78 -11.66 -12.43 -6.83
CA GLN A 78 -10.25 -12.60 -6.53
C GLN A 78 -9.35 -12.26 -7.70
N LYS A 79 -9.79 -12.50 -8.94
CA LYS A 79 -9.06 -12.10 -10.16
C LYS A 79 -9.06 -10.59 -10.34
N ALA A 80 -10.20 -9.92 -10.10
CA ALA A 80 -10.26 -8.46 -10.11
C ALA A 80 -9.32 -7.87 -9.05
N MET A 81 -9.37 -8.43 -7.83
CA MET A 81 -8.47 -8.05 -6.75
C MET A 81 -7.00 -8.29 -7.08
N LEU A 82 -6.67 -9.40 -7.76
CA LEU A 82 -5.31 -9.70 -8.20
C LEU A 82 -4.75 -8.59 -9.11
N GLU A 83 -5.57 -8.04 -10.00
CA GLU A 83 -5.19 -6.92 -10.88
C GLU A 83 -4.94 -5.64 -10.07
N ASP A 84 -5.84 -5.29 -9.14
CA ASP A 84 -5.67 -4.12 -8.28
C ASP A 84 -4.39 -4.25 -7.42
N LEU A 85 -4.18 -5.42 -6.80
CA LEU A 85 -3.01 -5.68 -5.95
C LEU A 85 -1.69 -5.74 -6.74
N ARG A 86 -1.73 -6.11 -8.01
CA ARG A 86 -0.58 -5.99 -8.91
C ARG A 86 -0.21 -4.52 -9.10
N ASP A 87 -1.20 -3.65 -9.32
CA ASP A 87 -0.99 -2.23 -9.55
C ASP A 87 -0.51 -1.52 -8.26
N TYR A 88 -0.88 -2.04 -7.07
CA TYR A 88 -0.33 -1.61 -5.78
C TYR A 88 1.06 -2.20 -5.45
N GLY A 89 1.59 -3.09 -6.28
CA GLY A 89 2.89 -3.73 -6.06
C GLY A 89 2.88 -4.78 -4.93
N LEU A 90 1.71 -5.21 -4.48
CA LEU A 90 1.54 -6.30 -3.52
C LEU A 90 1.75 -7.66 -4.19
N ILE A 91 1.43 -7.76 -5.48
CA ILE A 91 1.57 -8.98 -6.26
C ILE A 91 2.46 -8.72 -7.48
N TRP A 92 3.35 -9.67 -7.76
CA TRP A 92 4.13 -9.67 -8.98
C TRP A 92 3.57 -10.70 -9.96
N GLN A 93 3.45 -10.27 -11.22
CA GLN A 93 3.09 -11.13 -12.34
C GLN A 93 3.98 -10.80 -13.54
N ARG A 94 4.52 -11.82 -14.21
CA ARG A 94 5.38 -11.61 -15.39
C ARG A 94 4.64 -10.96 -16.57
N LYS A 95 3.34 -11.26 -16.71
CA LYS A 95 2.42 -10.69 -17.69
C LYS A 95 1.04 -10.60 -17.04
N ALA A 96 0.25 -9.58 -17.39
CA ALA A 96 -1.14 -9.45 -16.90
C ALA A 96 -2.01 -10.69 -17.20
N SER A 97 -1.75 -11.36 -18.32
CA SER A 97 -2.43 -12.60 -18.72
C SER A 97 -1.76 -13.88 -18.20
N SER A 98 -0.76 -13.77 -17.33
CA SER A 98 -0.07 -14.96 -16.81
C SER A 98 -0.96 -15.71 -15.82
N ARG A 99 -0.96 -17.04 -15.92
CA ARG A 99 -1.68 -17.92 -14.99
C ARG A 99 -0.97 -18.10 -13.64
N ARG A 100 0.15 -17.41 -13.44
CA ARG A 100 0.98 -17.53 -12.23
C ARG A 100 1.29 -16.15 -11.67
N PHE A 101 1.25 -16.04 -10.35
CA PHE A 101 1.60 -14.84 -9.61
C PHE A 101 2.45 -15.19 -8.40
N SER A 102 3.21 -14.23 -7.91
CA SER A 102 4.07 -14.40 -6.73
C SER A 102 3.85 -13.22 -5.78
N PRO A 103 3.72 -13.45 -4.46
CA PRO A 103 3.60 -12.35 -3.51
C PRO A 103 4.90 -11.53 -3.48
N THR A 104 4.77 -10.21 -3.30
CA THR A 104 5.95 -9.35 -3.05
C THR A 104 6.26 -9.28 -1.56
N ARG A 105 7.39 -8.67 -1.22
CA ARG A 105 7.73 -8.40 0.18
C ARG A 105 6.66 -7.57 0.89
N LEU A 106 6.02 -6.63 0.19
CA LEU A 106 4.94 -5.81 0.75
C LEU A 106 3.77 -6.69 1.19
N ALA A 107 3.38 -7.68 0.37
CA ALA A 107 2.31 -8.60 0.70
C ALA A 107 2.64 -9.49 1.90
N THR A 108 3.86 -10.02 1.97
CA THR A 108 4.26 -10.88 3.10
C THR A 108 4.45 -10.11 4.41
N THR A 109 4.74 -8.81 4.35
CA THR A 109 4.87 -7.94 5.52
C THR A 109 3.52 -7.34 5.96
N LEU A 110 2.44 -7.56 5.21
CA LEU A 110 1.10 -7.02 5.50
C LEU A 110 0.56 -7.47 6.87
N THR A 111 0.82 -8.72 7.29
CA THR A 111 0.42 -9.24 8.61
C THR A 111 1.61 -9.58 9.50
N SER A 112 2.83 -9.34 9.04
CA SER A 112 4.03 -9.73 9.76
C SER A 112 4.70 -8.51 10.37
N SER A 113 5.01 -8.56 11.67
CA SER A 113 5.84 -7.58 12.37
C SER A 113 7.32 -7.65 11.97
N LEU A 114 7.61 -8.09 10.74
CA LEU A 114 8.97 -8.18 10.21
C LEU A 114 9.62 -6.80 10.14
N PRO A 115 10.96 -6.73 10.28
CA PRO A 115 11.69 -5.47 10.27
C PRO A 115 11.41 -4.69 8.97
N PRO A 116 11.47 -3.34 9.03
CA PRO A 116 11.16 -2.48 7.91
C PRO A 116 11.88 -2.92 6.63
N LEU A 117 11.16 -2.84 5.50
CA LEU A 117 11.73 -3.07 4.18
C LEU A 117 12.99 -2.17 4.04
N PRO A 118 14.15 -2.70 3.60
CA PRO A 118 15.32 -1.87 3.40
C PRO A 118 14.99 -0.85 2.32
N THR A 119 14.83 0.41 2.72
CA THR A 119 14.78 1.53 1.79
C THR A 119 16.13 1.60 1.08
N ALA A 120 16.13 1.89 -0.21
CA ALA A 120 17.32 1.91 -1.08
C ALA A 120 18.34 3.03 -0.76
N THR A 121 18.39 3.46 0.50
CA THR A 121 19.35 4.40 1.07
C THR A 121 20.40 3.60 1.83
N GLY A 122 21.51 3.30 1.16
CA GLY A 122 22.85 3.02 1.69
C GLY A 122 22.99 2.29 3.03
N GLU A 123 23.56 1.08 2.95
CA GLU A 123 24.47 0.45 3.92
C GLU A 123 24.17 0.58 5.42
N GLY A 124 23.74 -0.54 6.00
CA GLY A 124 24.27 -1.04 7.27
C GLY A 124 24.18 -0.11 8.47
N THR A 125 23.06 -0.14 9.19
CA THR A 125 22.93 -0.13 10.66
C THR A 125 21.43 -0.12 10.98
N ASN A 126 21.03 -0.61 12.15
CA ASN A 126 19.65 -0.57 12.67
C ASN A 126 18.96 0.78 12.39
N GLY A 127 18.20 0.85 11.31
CA GLY A 127 17.60 2.06 10.77
C GLY A 127 16.45 2.55 11.64
N GLN A 128 16.79 3.21 12.75
CA GLN A 128 15.92 4.20 13.36
C GLN A 128 15.44 5.16 12.27
N ALA A 129 14.14 5.39 12.22
CA ALA A 129 13.48 6.18 11.20
C ALA A 129 14.24 7.51 10.97
N GLN A 130 14.90 7.61 9.82
CA GLN A 130 15.60 8.80 9.42
C GLN A 130 14.53 9.85 9.14
N GLY A 131 14.48 10.90 9.96
CA GLY A 131 13.44 11.92 9.85
C GLY A 131 13.48 12.62 8.50
N PHE A 132 12.31 12.95 7.95
CA PHE A 132 12.18 13.62 6.65
C PHE A 132 11.26 14.84 6.77
N ILE A 133 11.55 15.84 5.94
CA ILE A 133 10.83 17.11 5.89
C ILE A 133 10.27 17.28 4.48
N ILE A 134 8.97 17.53 4.40
CA ILE A 134 8.25 17.83 3.16
C ILE A 134 7.83 19.30 3.21
N LEU A 135 8.14 20.05 2.15
CA LEU A 135 7.75 21.45 1.99
C LEU A 135 6.74 21.58 0.85
N GLU A 136 5.58 22.13 1.14
CA GLU A 136 4.61 22.54 0.11
C GLU A 136 5.05 23.87 -0.54
N THR A 137 4.63 24.10 -1.79
CA THR A 137 4.82 25.37 -2.51
C THR A 137 4.10 26.57 -1.88
N ASN A 138 3.21 26.34 -0.91
CA ASN A 138 2.57 27.37 -0.09
C ASN A 138 3.29 27.63 1.25
N TYR A 139 4.54 27.16 1.40
CA TYR A 139 5.39 27.29 2.58
C TYR A 139 4.95 26.50 3.82
N LYS A 140 4.00 25.55 3.71
CA LYS A 140 3.71 24.62 4.81
C LYS A 140 4.81 23.57 4.92
N VAL A 141 5.25 23.33 6.15
CA VAL A 141 6.30 22.37 6.49
C VAL A 141 5.68 21.18 7.22
N TYR A 142 5.99 19.98 6.76
CA TYR A 142 5.64 18.72 7.41
C TYR A 142 6.92 17.97 7.76
N ALA A 143 7.12 17.64 9.03
CA ALA A 143 8.34 16.97 9.48
C ALA A 143 8.01 15.71 10.28
N TYR A 144 8.61 14.58 9.91
CA TYR A 144 8.66 13.39 10.74
C TYR A 144 10.01 13.38 11.48
N THR A 145 10.01 13.60 12.79
CA THR A 145 11.24 13.65 13.60
C THR A 145 11.29 12.46 14.54
N SER A 146 12.37 11.68 14.52
CA SER A 146 12.55 10.48 15.35
C SER A 146 13.01 10.74 16.78
N SER A 147 13.17 12.01 17.18
CA SER A 147 13.53 12.40 18.54
C SER A 147 12.43 13.24 19.19
N PHE A 148 11.87 12.74 20.29
CA PHE A 148 11.00 13.51 21.19
C PHE A 148 11.85 14.54 21.93
N MET A 149 11.98 15.74 21.37
CA MET A 149 12.60 16.86 22.07
C MET A 149 11.84 18.17 21.83
N MET A 150 10.51 18.12 21.95
CA MET A 150 9.68 19.30 22.26
C MET A 150 8.54 18.83 23.17
N ARG A 151 8.76 18.97 24.48
CA ARG A 151 7.71 19.02 25.50
C ARG A 151 7.70 20.42 26.07
#